data_AF-A0A831JVP9-F1
#
_entry.id   AF-A0A831JVP9-F1
#
_cell.length_a   1.000
_cell.length_b   1.000
_cell.length_c   1.000
_cell.angle_alpha   90.00
_cell.angle_beta   90.00
_cell.angle_gamma   90.00
#
_symmetry.space_group_name_H-M   'P 1'
#
loop_
_entity.id
_entity.type
_entity.pdbx_description
1 polymer ?
#
loop_
_entity_poly.entity_id
_entity_poly.type
_entity_poly.pdbx_seq_one_letter_code
_entity_poly.pdbx_strand_id
1 'polypeptide(L)' 'MAENELMGFARLSKNGGAVKLNISAEAFSKAQRYQSRDGKEFVSMIINLDRLSQLISGEKEVVAVVQIHQ' A
#
# COMPACT_ATOMS: atom_id res chain seq x y z
N MET A 1 3.92 10.48 -17.01
CA MET A 1 4.47 10.28 -15.66
C MET A 1 3.45 9.47 -14.91
N ALA A 2 3.81 8.32 -14.32
CA ALA A 2 2.82 7.53 -13.60
C ALA A 2 2.30 8.34 -12.40
N GLU A 3 1.00 8.57 -12.33
CA GLU A 3 0.37 9.25 -11.21
C GLU A 3 0.28 8.25 -10.06
N ASN A 4 0.91 8.60 -8.93
CA ASN A 4 0.93 7.77 -7.73
C ASN A 4 -0.09 8.33 -6.75
N GLU A 5 -1.22 7.65 -6.59
CA GLU A 5 -2.25 8.02 -5.63
C GLU A 5 -1.90 7.46 -4.24
N LEU A 6 -1.92 8.30 -3.20
CA LEU A 6 -1.69 7.86 -1.83
C LEU A 6 -2.91 7.08 -1.32
N MET A 7 -2.73 5.77 -1.09
CA MET A 7 -3.81 4.89 -0.61
C MET A 7 -3.82 4.76 0.90
N GLY A 8 -2.68 4.95 1.55
CA GLY A 8 -2.55 4.82 2.99
C GLY A 8 -1.12 4.60 3.44
N PHE A 9 -0.96 3.88 4.54
CA PHE A 9 0.32 3.74 5.22
C PHE A 9 0.57 2.34 5.77
N ALA A 10 1.81 1.90 5.69
CA ALA A 10 2.35 0.70 6.32
C ALA A 10 3.15 1.08 7.57
N ARG A 11 3.00 0.30 8.63
CA ARG A 11 3.76 0.43 9.88
C ARG A 11 4.05 -0.94 10.50
N LEU A 12 5.07 -1.06 11.34
CA LEU A 12 5.26 -2.29 12.11
C LEU A 12 4.09 -2.50 13.08
N SER A 13 3.64 -3.74 13.18
CA SER A 13 2.70 -4.17 14.20
C SER A 13 3.40 -4.20 15.57
N LYS A 14 2.65 -3.91 16.63
CA LYS A 14 3.19 -3.81 18.00
C LYS A 14 3.86 -5.10 18.50
N ASN A 15 3.56 -6.25 17.88
CA ASN A 15 4.06 -7.57 18.28
C ASN A 15 5.26 -8.02 17.42
N GLY A 16 5.84 -7.13 16.60
CA GLY A 16 7.16 -7.30 15.98
C GLY A 16 7.27 -8.27 14.79
N GLY A 17 6.22 -9.03 14.45
CA GLY A 17 6.28 -10.06 13.40
C GLY A 17 5.53 -9.74 12.10
N ALA A 18 4.91 -8.57 12.00
CA ALA A 18 4.05 -8.22 10.87
C ALA A 18 4.04 -6.73 10.57
N VAL A 19 3.72 -6.39 9.31
CA VAL A 19 3.45 -5.03 8.85
C VAL A 19 1.94 -4.81 8.83
N LYS A 20 1.45 -3.80 9.55
CA LYS A 20 0.06 -3.35 9.51
C LYS A 20 -0.11 -2.34 8.38
N LEU A 21 -1.06 -2.60 7.49
CA LEU A 21 -1.52 -1.67 6.47
C LEU A 21 -2.76 -0.93 6.97
N ASN A 22 -2.75 0.40 6.87
CA ASN A 22 -3.91 1.25 7.15
C ASN A 22 -4.25 1.96 5.84
N ILE A 23 -5.35 1.56 5.22
CA ILE A 23 -5.81 2.09 3.94
C ILE A 23 -6.90 3.12 4.20
N SER A 24 -6.84 4.26 3.52
CA SER A 24 -7.90 5.26 3.56
C SER A 24 -9.17 4.66 2.93
N ALA A 25 -10.26 4.63 3.69
CA ALA A 25 -11.55 4.17 3.17
C ALA A 25 -12.04 5.04 2.01
N GLU A 26 -11.73 6.34 2.05
CA GLU A 26 -12.07 7.27 0.97
C GLU A 26 -11.24 7.00 -0.29
N ALA A 27 -9.92 6.81 -0.15
CA ALA A 27 -9.09 6.49 -1.31
C ALA A 27 -9.49 5.13 -1.90
N PHE A 28 -9.76 4.15 -1.04
CA PHE A 28 -10.17 2.81 -1.48
C PHE A 28 -11.49 2.80 -2.27
N SER A 29 -12.45 3.68 -1.93
CA SER A 29 -13.71 3.76 -2.67
C SER A 29 -13.54 4.35 -4.08
N LYS A 30 -12.50 5.16 -4.28
CA LYS A 30 -12.14 5.81 -5.56
C LYS A 30 -11.07 5.06 -6.35
N ALA A 31 -10.47 4.04 -5.76
CA ALA A 31 -9.33 3.33 -6.34
C ALA A 31 -9.67 2.70 -7.70
N GLN A 32 -8.71 2.75 -8.62
CA GLN A 32 -8.79 2.04 -9.88
C GLN A 32 -8.85 0.54 -9.61
N ARG A 33 -9.84 -0.12 -10.22
CA ARG A 33 -10.03 -1.57 -10.15
C ARG A 33 -9.61 -2.20 -11.45
N TYR A 34 -9.05 -3.40 -11.36
CA TYR A 34 -8.85 -4.26 -12.51
C TYR A 34 -9.57 -5.59 -12.28
N GLN A 35 -10.04 -6.18 -13.37
CA GLN A 35 -10.64 -7.50 -13.33
C GLN A 35 -9.57 -8.54 -13.66
N SER A 36 -9.43 -9.54 -12.80
CA SER A 36 -8.60 -10.70 -13.09
C SER A 36 -9.26 -11.58 -14.16
N ARG A 37 -8.48 -12.51 -14.71
CA ARG A 37 -8.97 -13.43 -15.74
C ARG A 37 -10.15 -14.30 -15.29
N ASP A 38 -10.29 -14.56 -13.99
CA ASP A 38 -11.40 -15.30 -13.38
C ASP A 38 -12.58 -14.40 -12.96
N GLY A 39 -12.58 -13.12 -13.38
CA GLY A 39 -13.71 -12.21 -13.21
C GLY A 39 -13.76 -11.46 -11.87
N LYS A 40 -12.78 -11.66 -10.99
CA LYS A 40 -12.72 -10.98 -9.68
C LYS A 40 -12.13 -9.58 -9.82
N GLU A 41 -12.68 -8.63 -9.08
CA GLU A 41 -12.15 -7.28 -9.02
C GLU A 41 -11.06 -7.16 -7.96
N PHE A 42 -10.01 -6.42 -8.28
CA PHE A 42 -8.89 -6.14 -7.38
C PHE A 42 -8.50 -4.67 -7.42
N VAL A 43 -7.96 -4.19 -6.31
CA VAL A 43 -7.28 -2.90 -6.19
C VAL A 43 -5.80 -3.19 -5.97
N SER A 44 -4.95 -2.76 -6.91
CA SER A 44 -3.50 -2.89 -6.78
C SER A 44 -2.92 -1.78 -5.92
N MET A 45 -2.11 -2.16 -4.92
CA MET A 45 -1.38 -1.24 -4.06
C MET A 45 0.09 -1.64 -4.02
N ILE A 46 0.96 -0.64 -3.93
CA ILE A 46 2.41 -0.78 -4.05
C ILE A 46 3.08 -0.09 -2.86
N ILE A 47 4.10 -0.75 -2.32
CA ILE A 47 5.03 -0.19 -1.35
C ILE A 47 6.41 -0.28 -1.98
N ASN A 48 7.16 0.81 -1.98
CA ASN A 48 8.54 0.79 -2.43
C ASN A 48 9.39 -0.09 -1.49
N LEU A 49 10.20 -0.99 -2.07
CA LEU A 49 10.97 -1.98 -1.32
C LEU A 49 12.00 -1.34 -0.38
N ASP A 50 12.69 -0.28 -0.80
CA ASP A 50 13.66 0.41 0.06
C ASP A 50 12.97 1.02 1.27
N ARG A 51 11.80 1.63 1.06
CA ARG A 51 10.97 2.16 2.17
C ARG A 51 10.50 1.03 3.09
N LEU A 52 10.08 -0.11 2.54
CA LEU A 52 9.69 -1.27 3.34
C LEU A 52 10.87 -1.81 4.18
N SER A 53 12.07 -1.85 3.59
CA SER A 53 13.29 -2.23 4.30
C SER A 53 13.59 -1.29 5.47
N GLN A 54 13.51 0.03 5.23
CA GLN A 54 13.64 1.06 6.26
C GLN A 54 12.57 0.94 7.36
N LEU A 55 11.35 0.53 7.00
CA LEU A 55 10.30 0.26 7.98
C LEU A 55 10.67 -0.95 8.86
N ILE A 56 11.19 -2.01 8.26
CA ILE A 56 11.55 -3.25 8.96
C ILE A 56 12.79 -3.05 9.85
N SER A 57 13.78 -2.27 9.40
CA SER A 57 14.96 -1.94 10.20
C SER A 57 14.68 -0.96 11.35
N GLY A 58 13.49 -0.34 11.37
CA GLY A 58 13.12 0.68 12.34
C GLY A 58 13.66 2.08 12.02
N GLU A 59 14.30 2.27 10.86
CA GLU A 59 14.71 3.60 10.38
C GLU A 59 13.50 4.50 10.07
N LYS A 60 12.37 3.90 9.70
CA LYS A 60 11.09 4.59 9.52
C LYS A 60 10.01 3.92 10.34
N GLU A 61 9.17 4.71 10.99
CA GLU A 61 8.01 4.17 11.71
C GLU A 61 6.80 3.90 10.80
N VAL A 62 6.71 4.68 9.71
CA VAL A 62 5.58 4.69 8.78
C VAL A 62 6.06 4.91 7.35
N VAL A 63 5.50 4.18 6.38
CA VAL A 63 5.77 4.37 4.95
C VAL A 63 4.49 4.40 4.13
N ALA A 64 4.50 5.14 3.03
CA ALA A 64 3.34 5.27 2.15
C ALA A 64 3.04 3.97 1.39
N VAL A 65 1.75 3.67 1.27
CA VAL A 65 1.17 2.69 0.35
C VAL A 65 0.47 3.49 -0.76
N VAL A 66 0.78 3.20 -2.02
CA VAL A 66 0.26 3.95 -3.16
C VAL A 66 -0.41 3.05 -4.18
N GLN A 67 -1.29 3.59 -5.00
CA GLN A 67 -1.73 2.98 -6.25
C GLN A 67 -0.99 3.69 -7.38
N ILE A 68 -0.54 2.93 -8.37
CA ILE A 68 0.06 3.48 -9.59
C ILE A 68 -0.96 3.31 -10.70
N HIS A 69 -1.35 4.41 -11.33
CA HIS A 69 -2.20 4.37 -12.52
C HIS A 69 -1.33 4.00 -13.73
N GLN A 70 -1.69 2.93 -14.42
CA GLN A 70 -1.02 2.42 -15.64
C GLN A 70 -1.91 2.62 -16.85
#